data_AF-A0A918I0C9-F1
#
_entry.id   AF-A0A918I0C9-F1
#
_cell.length_a   1.000
_cell.length_b   1.000
_cell.length_c   1.000
_cell.angle_alpha   90.00
_cell.angle_beta   90.00
_cell.angle_gamma   90.00
#
_symmetry.space_group_name_H-M   'P 1'
#
loop_
_entity.id
_entity.type
_entity.pdbx_description
1 polymer ?
#
loop_
_entity_poly.entity_id
_entity_poly.type
_entity_poly.pdbx_seq_one_letter_code
_entity_poly.pdbx_strand_id
1 'polypeptide(L)' 'MTQQTDVVAGGGQAGLAAGHRLRRRGLDFIILDAAPAPGGAWQHLWDPLRLLSPAEHSSPARRRPS' A
#
# COMPACT_ATOMS: atom_id res chain seq x y z
N MET A 1 -33.60 19.77 2.65
CA MET A 1 -33.16 18.43 2.24
C MET A 1 -31.70 18.32 2.65
N THR A 2 -31.36 17.45 3.61
CA THR A 2 -29.97 17.20 3.98
C THR A 2 -29.41 16.17 3.00
N GLN A 3 -28.38 16.54 2.25
CA GLN A 3 -27.65 15.57 1.42
C GLN A 3 -26.95 14.59 2.36
N GLN A 4 -27.19 13.29 2.18
CA GLN A 4 -26.52 12.24 2.94
C GLN A 4 -25.44 11.63 2.05
N THR A 5 -24.19 11.78 2.47
CA THR A 5 -23.02 11.29 1.74
C THR A 5 -22.23 10.37 2.64
N ASP A 6 -22.01 9.14 2.19
CA ASP A 6 -21.25 8.15 2.95
C ASP A 6 -19.74 8.46 2.86
N VAL A 7 -19.03 8.38 3.98
CA VAL A 7 -17.59 8.66 4.04
C VAL A 7 -16.82 7.37 4.28
N VAL A 8 -15.87 7.07 3.40
CA VAL A 8 -14.89 6.00 3.57
C VAL A 8 -13.57 6.62 4.03
N ALA A 9 -13.14 6.27 5.24
CA ALA A 9 -11.86 6.71 5.79
C ALA A 9 -10.74 5.74 5.39
N GLY A 10 -9.70 6.28 4.76
CA GLY A 10 -8.54 5.57 4.20
C GLY A 10 -8.70 5.25 2.71
N GLY A 11 -7.74 5.64 1.88
CA GLY A 11 -7.66 5.39 0.43
C GLY A 11 -6.74 4.22 0.05
N GLY A 12 -6.41 3.37 1.01
CA GLY A 12 -5.72 2.09 0.76
C GLY A 12 -6.63 1.04 0.10
N GLN A 13 -6.12 -0.18 -0.02
CA GLN A 13 -6.82 -1.29 -0.71
C GLN A 13 -8.24 -1.55 -0.16
N ALA A 14 -8.40 -1.53 1.17
CA ALA A 14 -9.70 -1.74 1.82
C ALA A 14 -10.70 -0.61 1.48
N GLY A 15 -10.24 0.65 1.49
CA GLY A 15 -11.06 1.80 1.15
C GLY A 15 -11.50 1.82 -0.31
N LEU A 16 -10.59 1.47 -1.22
CA LEU A 16 -10.91 1.33 -2.65
C LEU A 16 -11.90 0.18 -2.91
N ALA A 17 -11.75 -0.96 -2.21
CA ALA A 17 -12.69 -2.06 -2.30
C ALA A 17 -14.09 -1.69 -1.78
N ALA A 18 -14.15 -0.94 -0.67
CA ALA A 18 -15.40 -0.40 -0.13
C ALA A 18 -16.05 0.58 -1.12
N GLY A 19 -15.29 1.55 -1.64
CA GLY A 19 -15.77 2.50 -2.65
C GLY A 19 -16.29 1.82 -3.92
N HIS A 20 -15.61 0.78 -4.41
CA HIS A 20 -16.10 0.01 -5.56
C HIS A 20 -17.44 -0.69 -5.28
N ARG A 21 -17.67 -1.16 -4.05
CA ARG A 21 -18.96 -1.74 -3.66
C ARG A 21 -20.05 -0.67 -3.53
N LEU A 22 -19.75 0.49 -2.94
CA LEU A 22 -20.69 1.62 -2.81
C LEU A 22 -21.10 2.16 -4.18
N ARG A 23 -20.13 2.34 -5.09
CA ARG A 23 -20.39 2.75 -6.48
C ARG A 23 -21.37 1.82 -7.20
N ARG A 24 -21.21 0.50 -7.03
CA ARG A 24 -22.13 -0.49 -7.64
C ARG A 24 -23.53 -0.50 -7.01
N ARG A 25 -23.70 0.10 -5.84
CA ARG A 25 -25.01 0.28 -5.19
C ARG A 25 -25.66 1.63 -5.53
N GLY A 26 -24.99 2.49 -6.30
CA GLY A 26 -25.50 3.81 -6.67
C GLY A 26 -25.56 4.79 -5.50
N LEU A 27 -24.71 4.60 -4.48
CA LEU A 27 -24.64 5.48 -3.33
C LEU A 27 -23.66 6.63 -3.58
N ASP A 28 -23.98 7.80 -3.05
CA ASP A 28 -23.08 8.96 -3.04
C ASP A 28 -22.07 8.81 -1.90
N PHE A 29 -20.78 8.75 -2.24
CA PHE A 29 -19.73 8.59 -1.25
C PHE A 29 -18.44 9.33 -1.61
N ILE A 30 -17.61 9.56 -0.59
CA ILE A 30 -16.28 10.17 -0.72
C ILE A 30 -15.27 9.28 0.02
N ILE A 31 -14.08 9.10 -0.57
CA ILE A 31 -12.95 8.44 0.10
C ILE A 31 -11.98 9.52 0.55
N LEU A 32 -11.66 9.55 1.83
CA LEU A 32 -10.67 10.45 2.42
C LEU A 32 -9.45 9.65 2.86
N ASP A 33 -8.28 9.92 2.27
CA ASP A 33 -7.00 9.37 2.72
C ASP A 33 -6.18 10.47 3.41
N ALA A 34 -5.46 10.11 4.46
CA ALA A 34 -4.49 10.99 5.11
C ALA A 34 -3.13 10.98 4.38
N ALA A 35 -2.88 9.97 3.53
CA ALA A 35 -1.65 9.85 2.76
C ALA A 35 -1.59 10.88 1.62
N PRO A 36 -0.41 11.46 1.31
CA PRO A 36 -0.25 12.47 0.27
C PRO A 36 -0.37 11.91 -1.17
N ALA A 37 -0.34 10.59 -1.32
CA ALA A 37 -0.42 9.90 -2.61
C ALA A 37 -1.29 8.63 -2.49
N PRO A 38 -1.66 7.96 -3.60
CA PRO A 38 -2.27 6.63 -3.55
C PRO A 38 -1.25 5.55 -3.16
N GLY A 39 -1.71 4.49 -2.48
CA GLY A 39 -0.87 3.36 -2.03
C GLY A 39 -1.12 2.94 -0.58
N GLY A 40 -1.83 3.76 0.22
CA GLY A 40 -2.11 3.47 1.62
C GLY A 40 -0.82 3.16 2.41
N ALA A 41 -0.85 2.13 3.26
CA ALA A 41 0.28 1.74 4.11
C ALA A 41 1.58 1.41 3.34
N TRP A 42 1.52 1.15 2.03
CA TRP A 42 2.70 0.87 1.20
C TRP A 42 3.62 2.08 1.00
N GLN A 43 3.17 3.31 1.28
CA GLN A 43 4.04 4.49 1.30
C GLN A 43 4.91 4.59 2.56
N HIS A 44 4.50 3.92 3.63
CA HIS A 44 5.26 3.85 4.88
C HIS A 44 6.00 2.53 5.04
N LEU A 45 5.89 1.63 4.05
CA LEU A 45 6.69 0.43 3.99
C LEU A 45 7.95 0.76 3.18
N TRP A 46 9.08 0.73 3.89
CA TRP A 46 10.48 0.79 3.44
C TRP A 46 11.18 2.12 3.71
N ASP A 47 11.52 2.36 4.98
CA ASP A 47 12.93 2.70 5.25
C ASP A 47 13.73 1.44 4.86
N PRO A 48 14.83 1.53 4.08
CA PRO A 48 15.51 0.33 3.62
C PRO A 48 15.91 -0.49 4.85
N LEU A 49 15.31 -1.67 4.99
CA LEU A 49 15.75 -2.72 5.90
C LEU A 49 17.27 -2.87 5.70
N ARG A 50 18.06 -2.28 6.59
CA ARG A 50 19.47 -2.64 6.70
C ARG A 50 19.46 -4.11 7.07
N LEU A 51 20.00 -4.94 6.17
CA LEU A 51 20.24 -6.35 6.42
C LEU A 51 20.93 -6.49 7.79
N LEU A 52 20.24 -7.10 8.74
CA LEU A 52 20.77 -7.51 10.04
C LEU A 52 21.66 -8.76 9.89
N SER A 53 22.45 -8.85 8.82
CA SER A 53 23.37 -9.97 8.59
C SER A 53 24.62 -9.50 7.85
N PRO A 54 25.83 -9.75 8.37
CA PRO A 54 27.08 -9.45 7.68
C PRO A 54 27.16 -10.15 6.32
N ALA A 55 27.73 -9.45 5.33
CA ALA A 55 27.89 -9.90 3.93
C ALA A 55 28.86 -11.09 3.73
N GLU A 56 29.24 -11.77 4.81
CA GLU A 56 30.32 -12.78 4.83
C GLU A 56 29.87 -14.17 4.37
N HIS A 57 28.57 -14.41 4.20
CA HIS A 57 28.02 -15.73 3.86
C HIS A 57 27.55 -15.88 2.40
N SER A 58 27.73 -14.86 1.55
CA SER A 58 27.42 -14.98 0.10
C SER A 58 28.68 -15.36 -0.70
N SER A 59 28.96 -16.66 -0.70
CA SER A 59 30.07 -17.35 -1.38
C SER A 59 30.54 -16.73 -2.71
N PRO A 60 31.84 -16.41 -2.90
CA PRO A 60 32.35 -16.10 -4.23
C PRO A 60 32.59 -17.39 -5.01
N ALA A 61 31.94 -17.41 -6.16
CA ALA A 61 32.05 -18.37 -7.25
C ALA A 61 33.38 -19.14 -7.33
N ARG A 62 33.24 -20.47 -7.38
CA ARG A 62 34.17 -21.45 -7.94
C ARG A 62 34.94 -20.89 -9.16
N ARG A 63 36.21 -20.52 -8.99
CA ARG A 63 37.17 -20.40 -10.10
C ARG A 63 37.56 -21.80 -10.55
N ARG A 64 37.23 -22.15 -11.80
CA ARG A 64 37.94 -23.21 -12.54
C ARG A 64 39.13 -22.57 -13.27
N PRO A 65 40.36 -23.08 -13.10
CA PRO A 65 41.37 -23.01 -14.15
C PRO A 65 41.38 -24.31 -14.97
N SER A 66 41.82 -24.14 -16.22
CA SER A 66 42.04 -25.08 -17.33
C SER A 66 42.66 -26.43 -16.96
#